data_AF-A0A2X3ETN1-F1
#
_entry.id   AF-A0A2X3ETN1-F1
#
_cell.length_a   1.000
_cell.length_b   1.000
_cell.length_c   1.000
_cell.angle_alpha   90.00
_cell.angle_beta   90.00
_cell.angle_gamma   90.00
#
_symmetry.space_group_name_H-M   'P 1'
#
loop_
_entity.id
_entity.type
_entity.pdbx_description
1 polymer ?
#
loop_
_entity_poly.entity_id
_entity_poly.type
_entity_poly.pdbx_seq_one_letter_code
_entity_poly.pdbx_strand_id
1 'polypeptide(L)'
;MADHVQAMLAFHEMGVPTFDYGNNIRQMAQEVGVSNAFDFPGFVPAYIRPLFCRGIGPFRWVALSGDPQDIYKTDAKVKEIIKDDQHLHHWLDMGARAHQLPGTAGAYLLVGLECGKARSGV
;
A
#
# COMPACT_ATOMS: atom_id res chain seq x y z
N MET A 1 21.30 -6.24 -12.65
CA MET A 1 20.28 -5.16 -12.56
C MET A 1 19.93 -4.62 -13.94
N ALA A 2 20.92 -4.33 -14.80
CA ALA A 2 20.70 -3.93 -16.21
C ALA A 2 19.76 -4.89 -16.97
N ASP A 3 20.12 -6.17 -17.07
CA ASP A 3 19.33 -7.16 -17.82
C ASP A 3 17.90 -7.31 -17.28
N HIS A 4 17.73 -7.18 -15.96
CA HIS A 4 16.41 -7.20 -15.33
C HIS A 4 15.56 -6.00 -15.78
N VAL A 5 16.12 -4.79 -15.75
CA VAL A 5 15.40 -3.58 -16.21
C VAL A 5 15.15 -3.61 -17.71
N GLN A 6 16.07 -4.16 -18.51
CA GLN A 6 15.83 -4.37 -19.95
C GLN A 6 14.66 -5.32 -20.22
N ALA A 7 14.54 -6.41 -19.46
CA ALA A 7 13.39 -7.30 -19.56
C ALA A 7 12.08 -6.59 -19.15
N MET A 8 12.11 -5.77 -18.10
CA MET A 8 10.96 -4.94 -17.71
C MET A 8 10.57 -3.94 -18.81
N LEU A 9 11.55 -3.32 -19.46
CA LEU A 9 11.33 -2.42 -20.60
C LEU A 9 10.69 -3.16 -21.78
N ALA A 10 11.15 -4.36 -22.10
CA ALA A 10 10.52 -5.17 -23.15
C ALA A 10 9.04 -5.46 -22.86
N PHE A 11 8.69 -5.78 -21.61
CA PHE A 11 7.27 -5.92 -21.23
C PHE A 11 6.50 -4.60 -21.33
N HIS A 12 7.13 -3.49 -20.94
CA HIS A 12 6.53 -2.17 -21.06
C HIS A 12 6.22 -1.81 -22.52
N GLU A 13 7.15 -2.08 -23.44
CA GLU A 13 6.98 -1.90 -24.89
C GLU A 13 5.86 -2.76 -25.47
N MET A 14 5.64 -3.96 -24.91
CA MET A 14 4.52 -4.83 -25.25
C MET A 14 3.16 -4.33 -24.70
N GLY A 15 3.13 -3.19 -24.00
CA GLY A 15 1.92 -2.62 -23.41
C GLY A 15 1.54 -3.21 -22.05
N VAL A 16 2.42 -3.99 -21.42
CA VAL A 16 2.20 -4.52 -20.07
C VAL A 16 2.41 -3.39 -19.05
N PRO A 17 1.45 -3.11 -18.14
CA PRO A 17 1.63 -2.12 -17.08
C PRO A 17 2.83 -2.46 -16.21
N THR A 18 3.91 -1.71 -16.39
CA THR A 18 5.19 -1.90 -15.71
C THR A 18 5.49 -0.67 -14.88
N PHE A 19 5.97 -0.86 -13.66
CA PHE A 19 6.30 0.24 -12.75
C PHE A 19 7.41 -0.18 -11.78
N ASP A 20 8.13 0.82 -11.27
CA ASP A 20 9.12 0.65 -10.22
C ASP A 20 8.50 0.79 -8.83
N TYR A 21 8.81 -0.15 -7.94
CA TYR A 21 8.25 -0.22 -6.59
C TYR A 21 9.20 0.30 -5.52
N GLY A 22 9.93 1.38 -5.81
CA GLY A 22 10.66 2.15 -4.80
C GLY A 22 11.92 1.48 -4.23
N ASN A 23 12.49 0.50 -4.94
CA ASN A 23 13.76 -0.13 -4.57
C ASN A 23 14.97 0.45 -5.34
N ASN A 24 14.75 1.52 -6.12
CA ASN A 24 15.76 2.25 -6.88
C ASN A 24 16.43 1.46 -8.03
N ILE A 25 15.81 0.37 -8.52
CA ILE A 25 16.41 -0.50 -9.54
C ILE A 25 16.67 0.22 -10.88
N ARG A 26 15.81 1.16 -11.26
CA ARG A 26 15.96 1.96 -12.51
C ARG A 26 17.22 2.83 -12.49
N GLN A 27 17.49 3.47 -11.36
CA GLN A 27 18.70 4.28 -11.17
C GLN A 27 19.96 3.41 -11.34
N MET A 28 19.98 2.26 -10.67
CA MET A 28 21.10 1.31 -10.77
C MET A 28 21.30 0.79 -12.19
N ALA A 29 20.23 0.60 -12.97
CA ALA A 29 20.32 0.21 -14.37
C ALA A 29 20.82 1.34 -15.28
N GLN A 30 20.41 2.58 -15.02
CA GLN A 30 20.89 3.74 -15.76
C GLN A 30 22.39 3.96 -15.57
N GLU A 31 22.88 3.84 -14.33
CA GLU A 31 24.30 3.99 -13.98
C GLU A 31 25.22 2.99 -14.70
N VAL A 32 24.69 1.81 -15.05
CA VAL A 32 25.42 0.76 -15.78
C VAL A 32 25.11 0.73 -17.28
N GLY A 33 24.43 1.75 -17.82
CA GLY A 33 24.30 1.98 -19.26
C GLY A 33 22.92 1.76 -19.88
N VAL A 34 21.87 1.47 -19.10
CA VAL A 34 20.50 1.41 -19.62
C VAL A 34 19.93 2.83 -19.69
N SER A 35 20.17 3.53 -20.80
CA SER A 35 19.82 4.95 -20.97
C SER A 35 18.32 5.24 -20.79
N ASN A 36 17.46 4.29 -21.16
CA ASN A 36 16.01 4.39 -21.12
C ASN A 36 15.38 3.68 -19.91
N ALA A 37 16.15 3.44 -18.84
CA ALA A 37 15.67 2.79 -17.62
C ALA A 37 14.48 3.48 -16.94
N PHE A 38 14.17 4.73 -17.28
CA PHE A 38 13.08 5.53 -16.72
C PHE A 38 11.83 5.60 -17.61
N ASP A 39 11.77 4.86 -18.71
CA ASP A 39 10.60 4.87 -19.61
C ASP A 39 9.33 4.36 -18.93
N PHE A 40 9.45 3.45 -17.94
CA PHE A 40 8.33 3.08 -17.08
C PHE A 40 8.33 3.87 -15.75
N PRO A 41 7.13 4.25 -15.24
CA PRO A 41 7.01 5.14 -14.09
C PRO A 41 7.29 4.46 -12.75
N GLY A 42 7.46 5.27 -11.71
CA GLY A 42 7.42 4.78 -10.32
C GLY A 42 5.98 4.61 -9.83
N PHE A 43 5.76 3.74 -8.85
CA PHE A 43 4.41 3.48 -8.34
C PHE A 43 3.74 4.70 -7.69
N VAL A 44 4.52 5.60 -7.06
CA VAL A 44 3.97 6.82 -6.44
C VAL A 44 3.35 7.75 -7.48
N PRO A 45 4.08 8.25 -8.49
CA PRO A 45 3.48 9.10 -9.51
C PRO A 45 2.40 8.39 -10.33
N ALA A 46 2.52 7.07 -10.56
CA ALA A 46 1.57 6.32 -11.35
C ALA A 46 0.23 6.05 -10.63
N TYR A 47 0.26 5.71 -9.33
CA TYR A 47 -0.92 5.17 -8.64
C TYR A 47 -1.21 5.85 -7.31
N ILE A 48 -0.19 6.13 -6.49
CA ILE A 48 -0.41 6.50 -5.08
C ILE A 48 -0.58 8.01 -4.86
N ARG A 49 -0.02 8.86 -5.73
CA ARG A 49 -0.07 10.32 -5.58
C ARG A 49 -1.49 10.87 -5.37
N PRO A 50 -2.54 10.43 -6.12
CA PRO A 50 -3.91 10.88 -5.86
C PRO A 50 -4.46 10.52 -4.47
N LEU A 51 -3.97 9.44 -3.86
CA LEU A 51 -4.30 9.07 -2.48
C LEU A 51 -3.66 10.04 -1.49
N PHE A 52 -2.35 10.30 -1.66
CA PHE A 52 -1.62 11.23 -0.81
C PHE A 52 -2.18 12.66 -0.85
N CYS A 53 -2.64 13.13 -2.03
CA CYS A 53 -3.29 14.43 -2.15
C CYS A 53 -4.58 14.55 -1.31
N ARG A 54 -5.23 13.44 -0.98
CA ARG A 54 -6.41 13.38 -0.08
C ARG A 54 -6.02 13.07 1.38
N GLY A 55 -4.73 13.07 1.69
CA GLY A 55 -4.20 12.68 2.99
C GLY A 55 -4.32 11.18 3.30
N ILE A 56 -4.68 10.36 2.30
CA ILE A 56 -4.79 8.91 2.41
C ILE A 56 -3.39 8.32 2.35
N GLY A 57 -3.01 7.61 3.41
CA GLY A 57 -1.71 6.98 3.49
C GLY A 57 -1.73 5.74 4.37
N PRO A 58 -0.57 5.09 4.54
CA PRO A 58 -0.40 3.86 5.31
C PRO A 58 -0.60 4.11 6.81
N PHE A 59 -1.85 4.04 7.27
CA PHE A 59 -2.20 4.13 8.68
C PHE A 59 -2.10 2.74 9.34
N ARG A 60 -1.67 2.71 10.59
CA ARG A 60 -1.54 1.47 11.36
C ARG A 60 -1.72 1.73 12.84
N TRP A 61 -2.26 0.72 13.53
CA TRP A 61 -2.31 0.66 14.98
C TRP A 61 -1.94 -0.74 15.45
N VAL A 62 -1.59 -0.85 16.72
CA VAL A 62 -1.12 -2.09 17.35
C VAL A 62 -1.88 -2.28 18.65
N ALA A 63 -2.36 -3.49 18.91
CA ALA A 63 -2.95 -3.85 20.18
C ALA A 63 -1.83 -4.17 21.18
N LEU A 64 -1.57 -3.26 22.12
CA LEU A 64 -0.51 -3.43 23.12
C LEU A 64 -0.80 -4.59 24.10
N SER A 65 -2.06 -5.00 24.21
CA SER A 65 -2.49 -6.19 24.96
C SER A 65 -1.91 -7.50 24.39
N GLY A 66 -1.54 -7.51 23.10
CA GLY A 66 -1.16 -8.71 22.38
C GLY A 66 -2.34 -9.63 22.04
N ASP A 67 -3.58 -9.28 22.44
CA ASP A 67 -4.78 -10.06 22.15
C ASP A 67 -5.29 -9.74 20.73
N PRO A 68 -5.35 -10.74 19.82
CA PRO A 68 -5.95 -10.59 18.50
C PRO A 68 -7.38 -10.04 18.51
N GLN A 69 -8.15 -10.30 19.58
CA GLN A 69 -9.52 -9.82 19.71
C GLN A 69 -9.62 -8.30 19.71
N ASP A 70 -8.60 -7.60 20.20
CA ASP A 70 -8.61 -6.14 20.18
C ASP A 70 -8.48 -5.61 18.75
N ILE A 71 -7.76 -6.31 17.87
CA ILE A 71 -7.72 -5.96 16.44
C ILE A 71 -9.10 -6.13 15.80
N TYR A 72 -9.80 -7.25 16.06
CA TYR A 72 -11.15 -7.46 15.51
C TYR A 72 -12.17 -6.42 16.00
N LYS A 73 -12.08 -6.01 17.28
CA LYS A 73 -12.92 -4.92 17.81
C LYS A 73 -12.63 -3.61 17.10
N THR A 74 -11.35 -3.28 16.86
CA THR A 74 -10.99 -2.06 16.12
C THR A 74 -11.43 -2.11 14.66
N ASP A 75 -11.35 -3.25 13.99
CA ASP A 75 -11.82 -3.42 12.61
C ASP A 75 -13.34 -3.19 12.51
N ALA A 76 -14.11 -3.79 13.43
CA ALA A 76 -15.55 -3.55 13.52
C ALA A 76 -15.84 -2.06 13.76
N LYS A 77 -15.06 -1.41 14.64
CA LYS A 77 -15.25 0.02 14.92
C LYS A 77 -14.96 0.91 13.72
N VAL A 78 -13.94 0.57 12.93
CA VAL A 78 -13.62 1.30 11.69
C VAL A 78 -14.77 1.19 10.68
N LYS A 79 -15.35 0.00 10.51
CA LYS A 79 -16.52 -0.19 9.64
C LYS A 79 -17.75 0.60 10.09
N GLU A 80 -17.95 0.75 11.40
CA GLU A 80 -19.03 1.57 11.95
C GLU A 80 -18.85 3.07 11.67
N ILE A 81 -17.60 3.55 11.71
CA ILE A 81 -17.27 4.97 11.50
C ILE A 81 -17.30 5.33 10.01
N ILE A 82 -16.76 4.45 9.17
CA ILE A 82 -16.64 4.67 7.72
C ILE A 82 -17.55 3.65 7.01
N LYS A 83 -18.86 3.96 6.94
CA LYS A 83 -19.87 2.99 6.47
C LYS A 83 -19.91 2.81 4.96
N ASP A 84 -19.63 3.88 4.21
CA ASP A 84 -19.90 3.92 2.76
C ASP A 84 -18.68 3.55 1.89
N ASP A 85 -17.59 3.09 2.49
CA ASP A 85 -16.39 2.65 1.77
C ASP A 85 -16.33 1.13 1.66
N GLN A 86 -16.91 0.60 0.58
CA GLN A 86 -16.94 -0.84 0.31
C GLN A 86 -15.53 -1.42 0.13
N HIS A 87 -14.59 -0.63 -0.41
CA HIS A 87 -13.23 -1.09 -0.64
C HIS A 87 -12.49 -1.27 0.70
N LEU A 88 -12.66 -0.32 1.62
CA LEU A 88 -12.19 -0.42 3.00
C LEU A 88 -12.76 -1.65 3.71
N HIS A 89 -14.07 -1.88 3.62
CA HIS A 89 -14.70 -3.01 4.30
C HIS A 89 -14.16 -4.34 3.80
N HIS A 90 -14.02 -4.47 2.47
CA HIS A 90 -13.42 -5.63 1.83
C HIS A 90 -11.97 -5.84 2.26
N TRP A 91 -11.17 -4.76 2.36
CA TRP A 91 -9.79 -4.81 2.84
C TRP A 91 -9.69 -5.35 4.27
N LEU A 92 -10.54 -4.87 5.18
CA LEU A 92 -10.59 -5.36 6.56
C LEU A 92 -10.99 -6.84 6.62
N ASP A 93 -11.95 -7.26 5.80
CA ASP A 93 -12.35 -8.67 5.71
C ASP A 93 -11.25 -9.58 5.17
N MET A 94 -10.46 -9.10 4.21
CA MET A 94 -9.28 -9.81 3.73
C MET A 94 -8.21 -9.90 4.82
N GLY A 95 -7.97 -8.81 5.56
CA GLY A 95 -7.07 -8.78 6.70
C GLY A 95 -7.44 -9.85 7.72
N ALA A 96 -8.68 -9.86 8.20
CA ALA A 96 -9.16 -10.82 9.19
C ALA A 96 -8.98 -12.29 8.77
N ARG A 97 -9.06 -12.62 7.46
CA ARG A 97 -8.85 -13.98 6.93
C ARG A 97 -7.38 -14.35 6.74
N ALA A 98 -6.51 -13.38 6.45
CA ALA A 98 -5.14 -13.64 6.03
C ALA A 98 -4.11 -13.69 7.18
N HIS A 99 -4.44 -13.20 8.37
CA HIS A 99 -3.44 -12.97 9.41
C HIS A 99 -3.13 -14.23 10.22
N GLN A 100 -1.98 -14.86 9.95
CA GLN A 100 -1.13 -15.37 11.02
C GLN A 100 -0.43 -14.16 11.65
N LEU A 101 -0.98 -13.67 12.76
CA LEU A 101 -0.40 -12.52 13.46
C LEU A 101 1.00 -12.90 13.96
N PRO A 102 2.07 -12.18 13.57
CA PRO A 102 3.33 -12.25 14.30
C PRO A 102 3.07 -11.89 15.77
N GLY A 103 3.97 -12.23 16.70
CA GLY A 103 3.75 -12.17 18.16
C GLY A 103 3.26 -10.85 18.79
N THR A 104 3.08 -9.78 18.01
CA THR A 104 2.27 -8.60 18.35
C THR A 104 1.13 -8.44 17.35
N ALA A 105 -0.11 -8.47 17.83
CA ALA A 105 -1.29 -8.26 16.98
C ALA A 105 -1.33 -6.82 16.45
N GLY A 106 -1.27 -6.65 15.13
CA GLY A 106 -1.27 -5.33 14.47
C GLY A 106 -2.16 -5.31 13.23
N ALA A 107 -2.69 -4.12 12.91
CA ALA A 107 -3.51 -3.88 11.74
C ALA A 107 -2.91 -2.79 10.84
N TYR A 108 -3.09 -2.93 9.53
CA TYR A 108 -2.64 -1.98 8.52
C TYR A 108 -3.79 -1.57 7.61
N LEU A 109 -3.97 -0.27 7.43
CA LEU A 109 -5.06 0.28 6.64
C LEU A 109 -4.67 1.58 5.92
N LEU A 110 -5.24 1.81 4.74
CA LEU A 110 -5.14 3.10 4.05
C LEU A 110 -6.31 4.00 4.46
N VAL A 111 -6.03 5.10 5.18
CA VAL A 111 -7.07 6.06 5.64
C VAL A 111 -6.67 7.51 5.34
N GLY A 112 -7.63 8.29 4.86
CA GLY A 112 -7.52 9.72 4.54
C GLY A 112 -7.80 10.68 5.68
N LEU A 113 -7.36 11.93 5.50
CA LEU A 113 -7.61 13.03 6.45
C LEU A 113 -9.10 13.38 6.55
N GLU A 114 -9.84 13.35 5.44
CA GLU A 114 -11.26 13.71 5.41
C GLU A 114 -12.18 12.60 5.98
N CYS A 115 -11.73 11.35 5.98
CA CYS A 115 -12.59 10.20 6.26
C CYS A 115 -12.41 9.63 7.69
N GLY A 116 -11.21 9.70 8.29
CA GLY A 116 -10.98 8.92 9.52
C GLY A 116 -9.98 9.47 10.54
N LYS A 117 -8.91 10.17 10.15
CA LYS A 117 -7.81 10.49 11.09
C LYS A 117 -8.22 11.24 12.37
N ALA A 118 -9.25 12.08 12.31
CA ALA A 118 -9.78 12.78 13.50
C ALA A 118 -10.95 12.05 14.18
N ARG A 119 -11.61 11.10 13.51
CA ARG A 119 -12.80 10.39 14.01
C ARG A 119 -12.48 9.03 14.63
N SER A 120 -11.38 8.41 14.22
CA SER A 120 -10.94 7.10 14.68
C SER A 120 -10.03 7.19 15.91
N GLY A 121 -10.31 8.10 16.86
CA GLY A 121 -9.54 8.28 18.10
C GLY A 121 -9.58 7.03 19.00
N VAL A 122 -8.87 6.00 18.57
CA VAL A 122 -8.58 4.73 19.23
C VAL A 122 -7.11 4.78 19.66
#